data_AF-A0A653TVE6-F1
#
_entry.id   AF-A0A653TVE6-F1
#
_cell.length_a   1.000
_cell.length_b   1.000
_cell.length_c   1.000
_cell.angle_alpha   90.00
_cell.angle_beta   90.00
_cell.angle_gamma   90.00
#
_symmetry.space_group_name_H-M   'P 1'
#
loop_
_entity.id
_entity.type
_entity.pdbx_description
1 polymer ?
#
loop_
_entity_poly.entity_id
_entity_poly.type
_entity_poly.pdbx_seq_one_letter_code
_entity_poly.pdbx_strand_id
1 'polypeptide(L)'
;MNWKTIFNPFEKFDEKILLFIGLLFFVLIIPLCYWTNTCFISIYRIAPFKATHFYDLIIPTSISFAVMIITLFLLGKAFYRKTRIIDIANTVFISQIPLIILIPFENFDFIKKAIERVVDYQSHPTEIFPFVDFAVMILFTIANIGCLIYSIVILYNGFKTATNIKKWQHIILFCIVTFLTVIVCQIFNN
;
A
#
# COMPACT_ATOMS: atom_id res chain seq x y z
N MET A 1 6.45 19.39 14.80
CA MET A 1 5.48 18.85 13.83
C MET A 1 4.34 18.21 14.62
N ASN A 2 3.08 18.63 14.44
CA ASN A 2 1.97 18.06 15.22
C ASN A 2 1.66 16.64 14.72
N TRP A 3 1.42 15.68 15.64
CA TRP A 3 1.01 14.30 15.34
C TRP A 3 -0.16 14.22 14.35
N LYS A 4 -1.06 15.20 14.38
CA LYS A 4 -2.15 15.35 13.40
C LYS A 4 -1.67 15.42 11.94
N THR A 5 -0.53 16.05 11.66
CA THR A 5 0.00 16.18 10.29
C THR A 5 0.52 14.85 9.74
N ILE A 6 1.04 13.97 10.61
CA ILE A 6 1.59 12.66 10.22
C ILE A 6 0.44 11.71 9.84
N PHE A 7 -0.67 11.75 10.58
CA PHE A 7 -1.82 10.85 10.33
C PHE A 7 -2.89 11.45 9.42
N ASN A 8 -2.91 12.78 9.24
CA ASN A 8 -3.84 13.47 8.34
C ASN A 8 -3.14 14.63 7.59
N PRO A 9 -2.29 14.33 6.60
CA PRO A 9 -1.61 15.36 5.81
C PRO A 9 -2.58 16.20 4.97
N PHE A 10 -3.77 15.67 4.66
CA PHE A 10 -4.76 16.26 3.77
C PHE A 10 -5.41 17.55 4.30
N GLU A 11 -5.43 17.75 5.62
CA GLU A 11 -5.95 18.99 6.23
C GLU A 11 -4.97 20.17 6.13
N LYS A 12 -3.68 19.89 5.90
CA LYS A 12 -2.62 20.90 6.07
C LYS A 12 -1.89 21.23 4.76
N PHE A 13 -1.69 20.24 3.90
CA PHE A 13 -0.94 20.43 2.66
C PHE A 13 -1.86 20.74 1.49
N ASP A 14 -1.36 21.54 0.56
CA ASP A 14 -2.07 21.89 -0.67
C ASP A 14 -2.28 20.64 -1.56
N GLU A 15 -3.42 20.60 -2.24
CA GLU A 15 -3.81 19.50 -3.12
C GLU A 15 -2.81 19.22 -4.24
N LYS A 16 -2.14 20.26 -4.78
CA LYS A 16 -1.16 20.11 -5.86
C LYS A 16 0.14 19.51 -5.35
N ILE A 17 0.53 19.88 -4.13
CA ILE A 17 1.73 19.33 -3.48
C ILE A 17 1.50 17.84 -3.18
N LEU A 18 0.32 17.50 -2.63
CA LEU A 18 -0.05 16.11 -2.38
C LEU A 18 -0.10 15.29 -3.68
N LEU A 19 -0.63 15.85 -4.76
CA LEU A 19 -0.68 15.17 -6.05
C LEU A 19 0.72 14.94 -6.62
N PHE A 20 1.58 15.97 -6.56
CA PHE A 20 2.96 15.87 -7.03
C PHE A 20 3.74 14.78 -6.26
N ILE A 21 3.68 14.79 -4.93
CA ILE A 21 4.35 13.79 -4.10
C ILE A 21 3.77 12.39 -4.36
N GLY A 22 2.45 12.26 -4.43
CA GLY A 22 1.78 11.00 -4.69
C GLY A 22 2.17 10.39 -6.04
N LEU A 23 2.18 11.21 -7.10
CA LEU A 23 2.61 10.78 -8.43
C LEU A 23 4.10 10.45 -8.49
N LEU A 24 4.94 11.20 -7.78
CA LEU A 24 6.37 10.89 -7.68
C LEU A 24 6.59 9.48 -7.11
N PHE A 25 5.94 9.16 -5.98
CA PHE A 25 6.04 7.82 -5.40
C PHE A 25 5.39 6.74 -6.28
N PHE A 26 4.29 7.06 -6.97
CA PHE A 26 3.68 6.15 -7.94
C PHE A 26 4.61 5.85 -9.12
N VAL A 27 5.38 6.81 -9.62
CA VAL A 27 6.39 6.54 -10.67
C VAL A 27 7.57 5.75 -10.09
N LEU A 28 8.00 6.05 -8.87
CA LEU A 28 9.10 5.35 -8.19
C LEU A 28 8.79 3.89 -7.87
N ILE A 29 7.52 3.51 -7.72
CA ILE A 29 7.14 2.13 -7.40
C ILE A 29 7.60 1.15 -8.49
N ILE A 30 7.56 1.55 -9.76
CA ILE A 30 7.84 0.69 -10.92
C ILE A 30 9.30 0.22 -10.94
N PRO A 31 10.31 1.10 -10.91
CA PRO A 31 11.71 0.66 -10.86
C PRO A 31 12.03 -0.09 -9.56
N LEU A 32 11.39 0.25 -8.43
CA LEU A 32 11.58 -0.48 -7.17
C LEU A 32 11.07 -1.93 -7.29
N CYS A 33 9.84 -2.11 -7.77
CA CYS A 33 9.25 -3.42 -8.04
C CYS A 33 10.06 -4.25 -9.04
N TYR A 34 10.59 -3.61 -10.09
CA TYR A 34 11.48 -4.26 -11.05
C TYR A 34 12.77 -4.77 -10.38
N TRP A 35 13.38 -3.95 -9.53
CA TRP A 35 14.60 -4.30 -8.81
C TRP A 35 14.38 -5.45 -7.81
N THR A 36 13.25 -5.46 -7.12
CA THR A 36 12.93 -6.46 -6.09
C THR A 36 12.26 -7.72 -6.63
N ASN A 37 11.91 -7.75 -7.92
CA ASN A 37 11.07 -8.79 -8.53
C ASN A 37 9.74 -8.95 -7.80
N THR A 38 9.09 -7.82 -7.49
CA THR A 38 7.75 -7.79 -6.92
C THR A 38 6.79 -6.94 -7.75
N CYS A 39 5.50 -7.07 -7.50
CA CYS A 39 4.47 -6.29 -8.19
C CYS A 39 3.29 -5.98 -7.26
N PHE A 40 2.67 -4.82 -7.45
CA PHE A 40 1.41 -4.45 -6.81
C PHE A 40 0.26 -5.11 -7.58
N ILE A 41 -0.21 -6.25 -7.07
CA ILE A 41 -1.39 -6.95 -7.58
C ILE A 41 -2.67 -6.23 -7.11
N SER A 42 -2.61 -5.57 -5.95
CA SER A 42 -3.60 -4.57 -5.52
C SER A 42 -2.94 -3.55 -4.59
N ILE A 43 -3.65 -2.48 -4.21
CA ILE A 43 -3.06 -1.40 -3.40
C ILE A 43 -2.43 -1.90 -2.08
N TYR A 44 -2.89 -3.02 -1.52
CA TYR A 44 -2.38 -3.60 -0.28
C TYR A 44 -1.79 -5.01 -0.44
N ARG A 45 -1.57 -5.48 -1.67
CA ARG A 45 -0.93 -6.77 -1.93
C ARG A 45 0.23 -6.59 -2.90
N ILE A 46 1.42 -6.70 -2.32
CA ILE A 46 2.68 -6.82 -3.02
C ILE A 46 3.01 -8.31 -3.07
N ALA A 47 3.35 -8.83 -4.24
CA ALA A 47 3.68 -10.24 -4.41
C ALA A 47 4.93 -10.43 -5.27
N PRO A 48 5.65 -11.55 -5.11
CA PRO A 48 6.72 -11.93 -6.01
C PRO A 48 6.23 -12.00 -7.46
N PHE A 49 6.89 -11.28 -8.35
CA PHE A 49 6.57 -11.22 -9.77
C PHE A 49 7.82 -10.86 -10.57
N LYS A 50 8.21 -11.74 -11.49
CA LYS A 50 9.39 -11.54 -12.34
C LYS A 50 8.96 -10.97 -13.68
N ALA A 51 9.02 -9.64 -13.80
CA ALA A 51 8.69 -8.95 -15.04
C ALA A 51 9.73 -9.20 -16.13
N THR A 52 9.29 -9.46 -17.36
CA THR A 52 10.18 -9.47 -18.54
C THR A 52 10.28 -8.06 -19.13
N HIS A 53 9.21 -7.27 -19.01
CA HIS A 53 9.15 -5.90 -19.47
C HIS A 53 8.52 -4.98 -18.43
N PHE A 54 8.81 -3.68 -18.49
CA PHE A 54 8.28 -2.69 -17.54
C PHE A 54 6.74 -2.59 -17.56
N TYR A 55 6.11 -2.82 -18.71
CA TYR A 55 4.65 -2.78 -18.80
C TYR A 55 3.96 -3.87 -17.99
N ASP A 56 4.63 -5.00 -17.73
CA ASP A 56 4.12 -6.07 -16.86
C ASP A 56 3.94 -5.60 -15.42
N LEU A 57 4.63 -4.53 -15.02
CA LEU A 57 4.50 -3.88 -13.70
C LEU A 57 3.57 -2.66 -13.76
N ILE A 58 3.70 -1.84 -14.81
CA ILE A 58 2.95 -0.59 -14.95
C ILE A 58 1.45 -0.86 -15.06
N ILE A 59 1.05 -1.83 -15.88
CA ILE A 59 -0.37 -2.11 -16.16
C ILE A 59 -1.11 -2.55 -14.89
N PRO A 60 -0.72 -3.63 -14.19
CA PRO A 60 -1.46 -4.09 -13.00
C PRO A 60 -1.43 -3.06 -11.86
N THR A 61 -0.30 -2.37 -11.66
CA THR A 61 -0.18 -1.31 -10.65
C THR A 61 -1.11 -0.14 -10.97
N SER A 62 -1.13 0.33 -12.22
CA SER A 62 -2.00 1.43 -12.65
C SER A 62 -3.47 1.07 -12.55
N ILE A 63 -3.85 -0.14 -12.97
CA ILE A 63 -5.23 -0.65 -12.84
C ILE A 63 -5.64 -0.69 -11.38
N SER A 64 -4.79 -1.23 -10.49
CA SER A 64 -5.08 -1.32 -9.06
C SER A 64 -5.37 0.03 -8.42
N PHE A 65 -4.55 1.04 -8.73
CA PHE A 65 -4.74 2.39 -8.22
C PHE A 65 -5.98 3.06 -8.84
N ALA A 66 -6.15 2.94 -10.16
CA ALA A 66 -7.28 3.53 -10.87
C ALA A 66 -8.61 2.97 -10.36
N VAL A 67 -8.72 1.64 -10.20
CA VAL A 67 -9.92 0.98 -9.69
C VAL A 67 -10.22 1.47 -8.27
N MET A 68 -9.22 1.54 -7.39
CA MET A 68 -9.41 2.07 -6.04
C MET A 68 -9.88 3.54 -6.04
N ILE A 69 -9.25 4.40 -6.84
CA ILE A 69 -9.62 5.81 -6.95
C ILE A 69 -11.06 5.95 -7.44
N ILE A 70 -11.43 5.22 -8.50
CA ILE A 70 -12.77 5.27 -9.08
C ILE A 70 -13.80 4.77 -8.07
N THR A 71 -13.57 3.62 -7.44
CA THR A 71 -14.51 3.05 -6.47
C THR A 71 -14.72 3.99 -5.28
N LEU A 72 -13.64 4.50 -4.69
CA LEU A 72 -13.75 5.45 -3.57
C LEU A 72 -14.35 6.78 -4.01
N PHE A 73 -14.09 7.25 -5.23
CA PHE A 73 -14.72 8.48 -5.73
C PHE A 73 -16.23 8.33 -5.88
N LEU A 74 -16.70 7.20 -6.42
CA LEU A 74 -18.13 6.90 -6.52
C LEU A 74 -18.78 6.83 -5.13
N LEU A 75 -18.13 6.13 -4.18
CA LEU A 75 -18.59 6.07 -2.79
C LEU A 75 -18.64 7.46 -2.15
N GLY A 76 -17.58 8.24 -2.33
CA GLY A 76 -17.47 9.59 -1.81
C GLY A 76 -18.49 10.55 -2.41
N LYS A 77 -18.85 10.39 -3.69
CA LYS A 77 -19.94 11.14 -4.33
C LYS A 77 -21.31 10.78 -3.75
N ALA A 78 -21.53 9.51 -3.40
CA ALA A 78 -22.75 9.06 -2.76
C ALA A 78 -22.91 9.67 -1.35
N PHE A 79 -21.81 9.85 -0.61
CA PHE A 79 -21.85 10.48 0.72
C PHE A 79 -21.88 12.00 0.66
N TYR A 80 -21.12 12.59 -0.25
CA TYR A 80 -20.97 14.04 -0.37
C TYR A 80 -20.80 14.45 -1.82
N ARG A 81 -21.81 15.13 -2.38
CA ARG A 81 -21.84 15.49 -3.80
C ARG A 81 -20.67 16.37 -4.24
N LYS A 82 -20.04 17.13 -3.34
CA LYS A 82 -18.90 17.99 -3.67
C LYS A 82 -17.54 17.29 -3.59
N THR A 83 -17.48 16.00 -3.28
CA THR A 83 -16.23 15.21 -3.34
C THR A 83 -15.59 15.39 -4.71
N ARG A 84 -14.29 15.75 -4.75
CA ARG A 84 -13.53 15.96 -5.98
C ARG A 84 -12.63 14.75 -6.22
N ILE A 85 -12.47 14.37 -7.48
CA ILE A 85 -11.66 13.19 -7.84
C ILE A 85 -10.19 13.37 -7.43
N ILE A 86 -9.67 14.58 -7.51
CA ILE A 86 -8.29 14.90 -7.10
C ILE A 86 -8.05 14.66 -5.61
N ASP A 87 -9.04 14.92 -4.74
CA ASP A 87 -8.93 14.68 -3.30
C ASP A 87 -8.82 13.17 -3.00
N ILE A 88 -9.58 12.36 -3.76
CA ILE A 88 -9.56 10.90 -3.65
C ILE A 88 -8.29 10.31 -4.26
N ALA A 89 -7.85 10.82 -5.41
CA ALA A 89 -6.59 10.42 -6.03
C ALA A 89 -5.41 10.67 -5.08
N ASN A 90 -5.33 11.87 -4.48
CA ASN A 90 -4.34 12.20 -3.46
C ASN A 90 -4.42 11.24 -2.27
N THR A 91 -5.63 10.95 -1.80
CA THR A 91 -5.86 9.99 -0.70
C THR A 91 -5.26 8.61 -1.02
N VAL A 92 -5.52 8.09 -2.21
CA VAL A 92 -5.00 6.77 -2.63
C VAL A 92 -3.49 6.81 -2.82
N PHE A 93 -2.94 7.79 -3.55
CA PHE A 93 -1.49 7.85 -3.79
C PHE A 93 -0.69 8.02 -2.50
N ILE A 94 -1.08 8.97 -1.64
CA ILE A 94 -0.35 9.27 -0.40
C ILE A 94 -0.45 8.11 0.59
N SER A 95 -1.57 7.38 0.62
CA SER A 95 -1.70 6.21 1.50
C SER A 95 -0.77 5.06 1.12
N GLN A 96 -0.27 4.98 -0.12
CA GLN A 96 0.66 3.90 -0.51
C GLN A 96 2.11 4.19 -0.15
N ILE A 97 2.47 5.43 0.16
CA ILE A 97 3.85 5.82 0.48
C ILE A 97 4.50 4.94 1.57
N PRO A 98 3.83 4.63 2.71
CA PRO A 98 4.40 3.76 3.74
C PRO A 98 4.80 2.37 3.23
N LEU A 99 4.01 1.79 2.32
CA LEU A 99 4.31 0.49 1.72
C LEU A 99 5.42 0.61 0.67
N ILE A 100 5.41 1.66 -0.14
CA ILE A 100 6.45 1.90 -1.16
C ILE A 100 7.83 2.06 -0.52
N ILE A 101 7.90 2.71 0.66
CA ILE A 101 9.15 2.87 1.41
C ILE A 101 9.74 1.52 1.88
N LEU A 102 8.91 0.47 2.06
CA LEU A 102 9.39 -0.85 2.48
C LEU A 102 9.93 -1.71 1.34
N ILE A 103 9.52 -1.47 0.09
CA ILE A 103 9.93 -2.28 -1.06
C ILE A 103 11.46 -2.45 -1.17
N PRO A 104 12.28 -1.40 -1.05
CA PRO A 104 13.73 -1.54 -1.15
C PRO A 104 14.35 -2.56 -0.18
N PHE A 105 13.74 -2.74 1.00
CA PHE A 105 14.24 -3.62 2.03
C PHE A 105 14.05 -5.10 1.66
N GLU A 106 13.09 -5.44 0.80
CA GLU A 106 12.88 -6.81 0.33
C GLU A 106 14.08 -7.38 -0.43
N ASN A 107 14.93 -6.51 -1.00
CA ASN A 107 16.08 -6.92 -1.79
C ASN A 107 17.41 -6.83 -1.04
N PHE A 108 17.41 -6.47 0.24
CA PHE A 108 18.63 -6.48 1.05
C PHE A 108 19.06 -7.91 1.35
N ASP A 109 20.34 -8.22 1.05
CA ASP A 109 20.94 -9.54 1.26
C ASP A 109 20.70 -10.10 2.66
N PHE A 110 20.73 -9.23 3.67
CA PHE A 110 20.49 -9.61 5.05
C PHE A 110 19.07 -10.16 5.27
N ILE A 111 18.05 -9.52 4.69
CA ILE A 111 16.65 -9.97 4.80
C ILE A 111 16.44 -11.23 3.98
N LYS A 112 16.96 -11.28 2.75
CA LYS A 112 16.85 -12.47 1.88
C LYS A 112 17.46 -13.71 2.50
N LYS A 113 18.70 -13.62 2.97
CA LYS A 113 19.41 -14.73 3.63
C LYS A 113 18.69 -15.19 4.90
N ALA A 114 18.15 -14.26 5.67
CA ALA A 114 17.36 -14.60 6.86
C ALA A 114 16.11 -15.41 6.49
N ILE A 115 15.38 -14.99 5.46
CA ILE A 115 14.21 -15.71 4.95
C ILE A 115 14.60 -17.10 4.43
N GLU A 116 15.64 -17.19 3.59
CA GLU A 116 16.12 -18.45 3.01
C GLU A 116 16.52 -19.46 4.09
N ARG A 117 17.28 -19.04 5.11
CA ARG A 117 17.69 -19.92 6.23
C ARG A 117 16.53 -20.40 7.08
N VAL A 118 15.53 -19.57 7.30
CA VAL A 118 14.33 -19.98 8.05
C VAL A 118 13.50 -20.98 7.25
N VAL A 119 13.36 -20.79 5.93
CA VAL A 119 12.67 -21.73 5.04
C VAL A 119 13.43 -23.06 4.94
N ASP A 120 14.75 -23.01 4.84
CA ASP A 120 15.58 -24.21 4.82
C ASP A 120 15.50 -24.98 6.14
N TYR A 121 15.57 -24.29 7.28
CA TYR A 121 15.37 -24.91 8.60
C TYR A 121 13.99 -25.58 8.76
N GLN A 122 12.93 -25.00 8.18
CA GLN A 122 11.60 -25.65 8.17
C GLN A 122 11.59 -26.95 7.36
N SER A 123 12.38 -27.02 6.30
CA SER A 123 12.46 -28.19 5.41
C SER A 123 13.41 -29.26 5.94
N HIS A 124 14.48 -28.84 6.64
CA HIS A 124 15.54 -29.68 7.19
C HIS A 124 15.86 -29.30 8.65
N PRO A 125 15.00 -29.66 9.62
CA PRO A 125 15.10 -29.20 11.01
C PRO A 125 16.26 -29.83 11.81
N THR A 126 17.16 -30.55 11.16
CA THR A 126 18.32 -31.20 11.77
C THR A 126 19.47 -30.24 12.08
N GLU A 127 19.41 -28.99 11.61
CA GLU A 127 20.41 -27.96 11.90
C GLU A 127 20.17 -27.24 13.24
N ILE A 128 21.13 -26.42 13.66
CA ILE A 128 21.00 -25.56 14.84
C ILE A 128 19.96 -24.48 14.54
N PHE A 129 19.05 -24.23 15.50
CA PHE A 129 17.99 -23.23 15.33
C PHE A 129 18.56 -21.82 15.01
N PRO A 130 18.18 -21.20 13.87
CA PRO A 130 18.74 -19.92 13.43
C PRO A 130 18.05 -18.73 14.11
N PHE A 131 18.31 -18.52 15.40
CA PHE A 131 17.62 -17.52 16.24
C PHE A 131 17.66 -16.09 15.67
N VAL A 132 18.81 -15.68 15.14
CA VAL A 132 19.00 -14.32 14.59
C VAL A 132 18.13 -14.14 13.34
N ASP A 133 18.12 -15.11 12.43
CA ASP A 133 17.36 -15.03 11.18
C ASP A 133 15.84 -14.99 11.46
N PHE A 134 15.35 -15.77 12.44
CA PHE A 134 13.97 -15.68 12.93
C PHE A 134 13.65 -14.30 13.51
N ALA A 135 14.52 -13.74 14.36
CA ALA A 135 14.31 -12.42 14.93
C ALA A 135 14.22 -11.33 13.85
N VAL A 136 15.06 -11.41 12.81
CA VAL A 136 15.04 -10.52 11.65
C VAL A 136 13.72 -10.63 10.90
N MET A 137 13.26 -11.86 10.59
CA MET A 137 11.98 -12.07 9.92
C MET A 137 10.80 -11.53 10.74
N ILE A 138 10.79 -11.73 12.05
CA ILE A 138 9.74 -11.21 12.95
C ILE A 138 9.73 -9.68 12.92
N LEU A 139 10.89 -9.04 13.08
CA LEU A 139 11.00 -7.58 13.03
C LEU A 139 10.56 -7.02 11.67
N PHE A 140 10.97 -7.66 10.57
CA PHE A 140 10.55 -7.26 9.23
C PHE A 140 9.04 -7.43 9.03
N THR A 141 8.45 -8.50 9.55
CA THR A 141 7.00 -8.74 9.51
C THR A 141 6.23 -7.68 10.31
N ILE A 142 6.72 -7.34 11.51
CA ILE A 142 6.14 -6.28 12.34
C ILE A 142 6.20 -4.93 11.61
N ALA A 143 7.33 -4.61 10.96
CA ALA A 143 7.46 -3.39 10.17
C ALA A 143 6.47 -3.34 9.00
N ASN A 144 6.31 -4.45 8.26
CA ASN A 144 5.33 -4.57 7.17
C ASN A 144 3.89 -4.35 7.66
N ILE A 145 3.49 -5.04 8.74
CA ILE A 145 2.15 -4.88 9.33
C ILE A 145 1.96 -3.44 9.84
N GLY A 146 2.97 -2.85 10.46
CA GLY A 146 2.94 -1.46 10.94
C GLY A 146 2.72 -0.46 9.80
N CYS A 147 3.45 -0.60 8.70
CA CYS A 147 3.26 0.24 7.51
C CYS A 147 1.90 0.02 6.84
N LEU A 148 1.39 -1.22 6.81
CA LEU A 148 0.05 -1.51 6.30
C LEU A 148 -1.04 -0.83 7.14
N ILE A 149 -0.97 -0.95 8.46
CA ILE A 149 -1.91 -0.27 9.36
C ILE A 149 -1.82 1.25 9.15
N TYR A 150 -0.62 1.80 9.10
CA TYR A 150 -0.43 3.24 8.87
C TYR A 150 -0.98 3.69 7.52
N SER A 151 -0.77 2.90 6.47
CA SER A 151 -1.32 3.12 5.13
C SER A 151 -2.85 3.17 5.14
N ILE A 152 -3.51 2.22 5.82
CA ILE A 152 -4.98 2.21 5.99
C ILE A 152 -5.46 3.44 6.76
N VAL A 153 -4.74 3.86 7.81
CA VAL A 153 -5.09 5.06 8.58
C VAL A 153 -5.01 6.31 7.70
N ILE A 154 -3.97 6.46 6.88
CA ILE A 154 -3.86 7.58 5.93
C ILE A 154 -5.01 7.53 4.91
N LEU A 155 -5.30 6.36 4.33
CA LEU A 155 -6.37 6.20 3.34
C LEU A 155 -7.72 6.65 3.95
N TYR A 156 -8.03 6.17 5.16
CA TYR A 156 -9.27 6.52 5.84
C TYR A 156 -9.34 8.02 6.18
N ASN A 157 -8.26 8.61 6.70
CA ASN A 157 -8.25 10.02 7.07
C ASN A 157 -8.36 10.93 5.85
N GLY A 158 -7.69 10.60 4.73
CA GLY A 158 -7.85 11.33 3.48
C GLY A 158 -9.27 11.23 2.93
N PHE A 159 -9.85 10.02 2.95
CA PHE A 159 -11.21 9.81 2.50
C PHE A 159 -12.22 10.57 3.36
N LYS A 160 -12.07 10.53 4.68
CA LYS A 160 -12.90 11.28 5.64
C LYS A 160 -12.81 12.79 5.40
N THR A 161 -11.61 13.31 5.16
CA THR A 161 -11.40 14.74 4.85
C THR A 161 -12.08 15.12 3.53
N ALA A 162 -11.96 14.30 2.48
CA ALA A 162 -12.55 14.56 1.17
C ALA A 162 -14.10 14.48 1.15
N THR A 163 -14.68 13.66 2.02
CA THR A 163 -16.12 13.33 2.00
C THR A 163 -16.91 13.88 3.18
N ASN A 164 -16.24 14.50 4.16
CA ASN A 164 -16.85 15.04 5.38
C ASN A 164 -17.74 14.02 6.12
N ILE A 165 -17.26 12.77 6.25
CA ILE A 165 -17.99 11.69 6.92
C ILE A 165 -18.17 11.98 8.41
N LYS A 166 -19.43 11.87 8.87
CA LYS A 166 -19.82 12.03 10.28
C LYS A 166 -20.48 10.79 10.91
N LYS A 167 -21.10 9.92 10.09
CA LYS A 167 -21.85 8.75 10.57
C LYS A 167 -20.99 7.48 10.55
N TRP A 168 -21.12 6.65 11.58
CA TRP A 168 -20.38 5.38 11.67
C TRP A 168 -20.74 4.37 10.57
N GLN A 169 -21.98 4.41 10.05
CA GLN A 169 -22.40 3.59 8.91
C GLN A 169 -21.55 3.83 7.66
N HIS A 170 -21.14 5.08 7.40
CA HIS A 170 -20.28 5.41 6.26
C HIS A 170 -18.85 4.88 6.44
N ILE A 171 -18.38 4.78 7.69
CA ILE A 171 -17.09 4.20 8.02
C ILE A 171 -17.11 2.70 7.73
N ILE A 172 -18.15 1.98 8.19
CA ILE A 172 -18.31 0.56 7.90
C ILE A 172 -18.38 0.31 6.39
N LEU A 173 -19.17 1.10 5.67
CA LEU A 173 -19.29 0.95 4.22
C LEU A 173 -17.97 1.24 3.49
N PHE A 174 -17.20 2.24 3.94
CA PHE A 174 -15.84 2.49 3.43
C PHE A 174 -14.93 1.27 3.62
N CYS A 175 -14.93 0.65 4.82
CA CYS A 175 -14.12 -0.53 5.09
C CYS A 175 -14.51 -1.70 4.17
N ILE A 176 -15.81 -1.99 4.05
CA ILE A 176 -16.31 -3.08 3.20
C ILE A 176 -15.95 -2.84 1.74
N VAL A 177 -16.22 -1.65 1.22
CA VAL A 177 -15.95 -1.31 -0.19
C VAL A 177 -14.46 -1.38 -0.48
N THR A 178 -13.60 -0.81 0.37
CA THR A 178 -12.15 -0.86 0.21
C THR A 178 -11.65 -2.30 0.19
N PHE A 179 -12.13 -3.13 1.12
CA PHE A 179 -11.75 -4.53 1.20
C PHE A 179 -12.17 -5.32 -0.05
N LEU A 180 -13.42 -5.17 -0.49
CA LEU A 180 -13.91 -5.81 -1.71
C LEU A 180 -13.10 -5.36 -2.94
N THR A 181 -12.80 -4.07 -3.07
CA THR A 181 -11.98 -3.56 -4.18
C THR A 181 -10.58 -4.17 -4.17
N VAL A 182 -9.97 -4.32 -3.00
CA VAL A 182 -8.67 -4.99 -2.86
C VAL A 182 -8.75 -6.43 -3.36
N ILE A 183 -9.76 -7.21 -2.95
CA ILE A 183 -9.96 -8.59 -3.40
C ILE A 183 -10.18 -8.66 -4.92
N VAL A 184 -11.04 -7.79 -5.45
CA VAL A 184 -11.37 -7.76 -6.88
C VAL A 184 -10.11 -7.50 -7.71
N CYS A 185 -9.28 -6.52 -7.32
CA CYS A 185 -8.01 -6.27 -8.00
C CYS A 185 -7.07 -7.48 -7.93
N GLN A 186 -7.03 -8.18 -6.78
CA GLN A 186 -6.22 -9.38 -6.65
C GLN A 186 -6.65 -10.49 -7.60
N ILE A 187 -7.95 -10.66 -7.86
CA ILE A 187 -8.44 -11.68 -8.79
C ILE A 187 -8.09 -11.31 -10.24
N PHE A 188 -8.13 -10.02 -10.59
CA PHE A 188 -7.87 -9.56 -11.96
C PHE A 188 -6.38 -9.50 -12.32
N ASN A 189 -5.50 -9.25 -11.35
CA ASN A 189 -4.06 -9.04 -11.59
C ASN A 189 -3.19 -10.25 -11.21
N ASN A 190 -3.78 -11.35 -10.72
CA ASN A 190 -3.08 -12.58 -10.32
C ASN A 190 -3.11 -13.60 -11.45
#